data_AF-A0AA45MWV5-F1
#
_entry.id   AF-A0AA45MWV5-F1
#
_cell.length_a   1.000
_cell.length_b   1.000
_cell.length_c   1.000
_cell.angle_alpha   90.00
_cell.angle_beta   90.00
_cell.angle_gamma   90.00
#
_symmetry.space_group_name_H-M   'P 1'
#
loop_
_entity.id
_entity.type
_entity.pdbx_description
1 polymer ?
#
loop_
_entity_poly.entity_id
_entity_poly.type
_entity_poly.pdbx_seq_one_letter_code
_entity_poly.pdbx_strand_id
1 'polypeptide(L)'
;MVPAEYEGLWRRSGIWRSNGSSDLTTQVWWFQAARYHIDLRIPVDRIGINGFAGETVVEGERCTWHPAIAYPALSSELDAGWMRFDDADHVHETGLDNSYEEDWYREPSGAMHGVRLEDQHNDQLAYLLISDDWMAWACGSPSGACEITVYRREQQQWIAIATNLATPTHAVVLSKEQVLQWQTGELIEVPMKPGKPWRV
;
A
#
# COMPACT_ATOMS: atom_id res chain seq x y z
N MET A 1 5.05 -16.07 -0.25
CA MET A 1 4.35 -15.25 -1.24
C MET A 1 2.87 -15.37 -0.95
N VAL A 2 2.09 -14.32 -1.19
CA VAL A 2 0.63 -14.38 -1.09
C VAL A 2 0.05 -15.17 -2.28
N PRO A 3 -1.15 -15.75 -2.17
CA PRO A 3 -1.86 -16.31 -3.32
C PRO A 3 -2.12 -15.25 -4.40
N ALA A 4 -2.13 -15.67 -5.67
CA ALA A 4 -2.19 -14.75 -6.81
C ALA A 4 -3.47 -13.91 -6.84
N GLU A 5 -4.57 -14.45 -6.33
CA GLU A 5 -5.84 -13.75 -6.18
C GLU A 5 -5.73 -12.52 -5.28
N TYR A 6 -4.74 -12.40 -4.38
CA TYR A 6 -4.54 -11.20 -3.58
C TYR A 6 -3.78 -10.09 -4.32
N GLU A 7 -2.95 -10.43 -5.31
CA GLU A 7 -2.04 -9.47 -5.94
C GLU A 7 -2.77 -8.48 -6.84
N GLY A 8 -2.46 -7.19 -6.73
CA GLY A 8 -3.05 -6.12 -7.53
C GLY A 8 -3.30 -4.84 -6.73
N LEU A 9 -4.12 -3.96 -7.31
CA LEU A 9 -4.67 -2.80 -6.62
C LEU A 9 -6.13 -3.07 -6.26
N TRP A 10 -6.45 -2.90 -4.98
CA TRP A 10 -7.78 -3.02 -4.42
C TRP A 10 -8.31 -1.68 -3.92
N ARG A 11 -9.62 -1.53 -4.03
CA ARG A 11 -10.37 -0.36 -3.61
C ARG A 11 -11.51 -0.80 -2.71
N ARG A 12 -11.63 -0.15 -1.56
CA ARG A 12 -12.73 -0.45 -0.63
C ARG A 12 -14.01 0.23 -1.09
N SER A 13 -15.07 -0.55 -1.25
CA SER A 13 -16.44 -0.07 -1.51
C SER A 13 -17.11 0.42 -0.24
N GLY A 14 -16.83 -0.23 0.89
CA GLY A 14 -17.42 0.12 2.18
C GLY A 14 -16.87 -0.71 3.33
N ILE A 15 -17.05 -0.18 4.54
CA ILE A 15 -16.90 -0.92 5.80
C ILE A 15 -18.18 -0.79 6.61
N TRP A 16 -18.66 -1.90 7.17
CA TRP A 16 -19.80 -1.97 8.09
C TRP A 16 -19.34 -2.58 9.41
N ARG A 17 -19.65 -1.93 10.52
CA ARG A 17 -19.21 -2.34 11.85
C ARG A 17 -20.38 -2.90 12.65
N SER A 18 -20.08 -3.84 13.54
CA SER A 18 -21.08 -4.48 14.41
C SER A 18 -21.81 -3.50 15.35
N ASN A 19 -21.22 -2.33 15.60
CA ASN A 19 -21.86 -1.24 16.34
C ASN A 19 -22.90 -0.44 15.52
N GLY A 20 -23.18 -0.83 14.27
CA GLY A 20 -24.15 -0.20 13.37
C GLY A 20 -23.61 0.99 12.57
N SER A 21 -22.35 1.39 12.76
CA SER A 21 -21.72 2.42 11.94
C SER A 21 -21.19 1.86 10.62
N SER A 22 -21.14 2.68 9.58
CA SER A 22 -20.57 2.33 8.28
C SER A 22 -19.81 3.51 7.69
N ASP A 23 -18.83 3.22 6.84
CA ASP A 23 -18.10 4.22 6.06
C ASP A 23 -17.98 3.75 4.61
N LEU A 24 -18.56 4.54 3.70
CA LEU A 24 -18.60 4.30 2.25
C LEU A 24 -17.88 5.42 1.48
N THR A 25 -17.23 6.35 2.18
CA THR A 25 -16.74 7.61 1.59
C THR A 25 -15.23 7.77 1.70
N THR A 26 -14.60 7.14 2.69
CA THR A 26 -13.14 7.08 2.76
C THR A 26 -12.60 6.37 1.54
N GLN A 27 -11.72 7.05 0.81
CA GLN A 27 -11.01 6.45 -0.31
C GLN A 27 -9.87 5.59 0.23
N VAL A 28 -9.88 4.29 -0.08
CA VAL A 28 -8.87 3.34 0.38
C VAL A 28 -8.18 2.66 -0.80
N TRP A 29 -6.86 2.79 -0.89
CA TRP A 29 -6.04 2.11 -1.88
C TRP A 29 -5.19 1.06 -1.18
N TRP A 30 -5.44 -0.22 -1.49
CA TRP A 30 -4.60 -1.32 -1.03
C TRP A 30 -3.85 -1.92 -2.22
N PHE A 31 -2.56 -1.64 -2.28
CA PHE A 31 -1.63 -2.26 -3.23
C PHE A 31 -1.07 -3.53 -2.61
N GLN A 32 -1.10 -4.63 -3.34
CA GLN A 32 -0.56 -5.92 -2.92
C GLN A 32 0.32 -6.52 -4.02
N ALA A 33 1.60 -6.70 -3.73
CA ALA A 33 2.52 -7.51 -4.53
C ALA A 33 2.67 -8.91 -3.91
N ALA A 34 3.47 -9.79 -4.51
CA ALA A 34 3.70 -11.15 -4.03
C ALA A 34 4.14 -11.26 -2.54
N ARG A 35 4.68 -10.19 -1.94
CA ARG A 35 5.11 -10.15 -0.52
C ARG A 35 4.71 -8.88 0.22
N TYR A 36 4.80 -7.74 -0.45
CA TYR A 36 4.64 -6.44 0.21
C TYR A 36 3.27 -5.82 -0.07
N HIS A 37 2.82 -4.96 0.83
CA HIS A 37 1.64 -4.12 0.64
C HIS A 37 1.93 -2.65 0.93
N ILE A 38 1.08 -1.79 0.36
CA ILE A 38 0.92 -0.38 0.77
C ILE A 38 -0.59 -0.11 0.84
N ASP A 39 -1.06 0.35 1.98
CA ASP A 39 -2.43 0.79 2.21
C ASP A 39 -2.47 2.30 2.51
N LEU A 40 -3.41 3.02 1.88
CA LEU A 40 -3.66 4.44 2.12
C LEU A 40 -5.15 4.69 2.25
N ARG A 41 -5.57 5.31 3.37
CA ARG A 41 -6.96 5.65 3.67
C ARG A 41 -7.10 7.16 3.83
N ILE A 42 -7.86 7.80 2.92
CA ILE A 42 -8.11 9.25 2.94
C ILE A 42 -9.62 9.50 3.09
N PRO A 43 -10.06 9.93 4.29
CA PRO A 43 -11.41 10.44 4.50
C PRO A 43 -11.69 11.69 3.66
N VAL A 44 -12.95 11.94 3.33
CA VAL A 44 -13.38 13.07 2.48
C VAL A 44 -12.92 14.42 3.05
N ASP A 45 -13.00 14.59 4.37
CA ASP A 45 -12.56 15.79 5.08
C ASP A 45 -11.06 15.80 5.41
N ARG A 46 -10.34 14.72 5.05
CA ARG A 46 -8.93 14.47 5.34
C ARG A 46 -8.59 14.42 6.84
N ILE A 47 -9.59 14.31 7.72
CA ILE A 47 -9.37 14.16 9.16
C ILE A 47 -9.24 12.66 9.46
N GLY A 48 -8.14 12.27 10.12
CA GLY A 48 -7.90 10.86 10.44
C GLY A 48 -7.35 10.03 9.28
N ILE A 49 -6.65 10.66 8.33
CA ILE A 49 -5.85 9.93 7.32
C ILE A 49 -4.96 8.93 8.04
N ASN A 50 -4.93 7.72 7.53
CA ASN A 50 -4.05 6.67 7.99
C ASN A 50 -3.61 5.81 6.80
N GLY A 51 -2.61 4.97 7.04
CA GLY A 51 -2.07 4.07 6.04
C GLY A 51 -0.79 3.45 6.55
N PHE A 52 -0.34 2.40 5.87
CA PHE A 52 0.79 1.61 6.31
C PHE A 52 1.39 0.81 5.16
N ALA A 53 2.61 0.33 5.37
CA ALA A 53 3.28 -0.53 4.41
C ALA A 53 4.15 -1.57 5.13
N GLY A 54 4.24 -2.75 4.53
CA GLY A 54 4.90 -3.88 5.17
C GLY A 54 4.75 -5.17 4.39
N GLU A 55 4.77 -6.28 5.12
CA GLU A 55 4.64 -7.63 4.58
C GLU A 55 3.24 -8.18 4.80
N THR A 56 2.76 -9.00 3.86
CA THR A 56 1.48 -9.70 3.98
C THR A 56 1.71 -11.20 4.11
N VAL A 57 1.04 -11.82 5.07
CA VAL A 57 1.04 -13.27 5.28
C VAL A 57 -0.38 -13.79 5.13
N VAL A 58 -0.55 -14.83 4.32
CA VAL A 58 -1.85 -15.48 4.09
C VAL A 58 -1.75 -16.94 4.52
N GLU A 59 -2.65 -17.36 5.41
CA GLU A 59 -2.75 -18.71 5.95
C GLU A 59 -4.19 -19.22 5.80
N GLY A 60 -4.43 -20.00 4.74
CA GLY A 60 -5.80 -20.34 4.34
C GLY A 60 -6.55 -19.07 3.90
N GLU A 61 -7.69 -18.80 4.53
CA GLU A 61 -8.49 -17.59 4.27
C GLU A 61 -8.07 -16.40 5.15
N ARG A 62 -7.16 -16.61 6.12
CA ARG A 62 -6.69 -15.53 6.98
C ARG A 62 -5.62 -14.71 6.28
N CYS A 63 -5.87 -13.42 6.08
CA CYS A 63 -4.87 -12.44 5.69
C CYS A 63 -4.39 -11.67 6.92
N THR A 64 -3.08 -11.50 7.07
CA THR A 64 -2.47 -10.69 8.12
C THR A 64 -1.51 -9.70 7.48
N TRP A 65 -1.74 -8.42 7.73
CA TRP A 65 -0.83 -7.35 7.35
C TRP A 65 0.12 -7.09 8.51
N HIS A 66 1.43 -7.10 8.22
CA HIS A 66 2.49 -6.78 9.17
C HIS A 66 3.14 -5.44 8.79
N PRO A 67 2.61 -4.30 9.28
CA PRO A 67 3.19 -2.99 9.04
C PRO A 67 4.63 -2.89 9.56
N ALA A 68 5.52 -2.36 8.72
CA ALA A 68 6.86 -1.95 9.12
C ALA A 68 6.99 -0.42 9.25
N ILE A 69 6.12 0.32 8.57
CA ILE A 69 5.96 1.77 8.67
C ILE A 69 4.47 2.13 8.56
N ALA A 70 4.05 3.20 9.21
CA ALA A 70 2.66 3.64 9.19
C ALA A 70 2.51 5.15 9.40
N TYR A 71 1.33 5.66 9.06
CA TYR A 71 0.87 7.01 9.40
C TYR A 71 -0.44 6.90 10.19
N PRO A 72 -0.58 7.58 11.33
CA PRO A 72 0.39 8.50 11.93
C PRO A 72 1.59 7.81 12.62
N ALA A 73 1.45 6.54 13.03
CA ALA A 73 2.53 5.74 13.62
C ALA A 73 2.14 4.26 13.60
N LEU A 74 3.13 3.38 13.82
CA LEU A 74 2.87 1.94 13.99
C LEU A 74 1.98 1.68 15.21
N SER A 75 0.97 0.84 15.01
CA SER A 75 0.13 0.28 16.07
C SER A 75 0.67 -1.09 16.47
N SER A 76 0.45 -1.49 17.73
CA SER A 76 0.62 -2.88 18.16
C SER A 76 -0.61 -3.74 17.91
N GLU A 77 -1.70 -3.14 17.44
CA GLU A 77 -2.89 -3.87 17.02
C GLU A 77 -2.56 -4.70 15.78
N LEU A 78 -3.01 -5.95 15.81
CA LEU A 78 -2.91 -6.83 14.66
C LEU A 78 -3.89 -6.36 13.60
N ASP A 79 -3.41 -6.12 12.38
CA ASP A 79 -4.27 -5.91 11.23
C ASP A 79 -4.43 -7.24 10.49
N ALA A 80 -5.62 -7.82 10.55
CA ALA A 80 -5.92 -9.13 9.98
C ALA A 80 -7.42 -9.34 9.77
N GLY A 81 -7.77 -10.06 8.71
CA GLY A 81 -9.14 -10.36 8.33
C GLY A 81 -9.27 -11.74 7.67
N TRP A 82 -10.49 -12.28 7.70
CA TRP A 82 -10.89 -13.43 6.92
C TRP A 82 -11.31 -12.98 5.53
N MET A 83 -10.70 -13.54 4.49
CA MET A 83 -10.88 -13.11 3.12
C MET A 83 -11.66 -14.15 2.33
N ARG A 84 -12.77 -13.73 1.74
CA ARG A 84 -13.61 -14.54 0.87
C ARG A 84 -13.68 -13.87 -0.50
N PHE A 85 -13.14 -14.55 -1.50
CA PHE A 85 -13.20 -14.11 -2.89
C PHE A 85 -14.48 -14.62 -3.53
N ASP A 86 -15.31 -13.71 -4.04
CA ASP A 86 -16.50 -14.06 -4.84
C ASP A 86 -16.10 -14.41 -6.27
N ASP A 87 -15.12 -13.65 -6.78
CA ASP A 87 -14.46 -13.88 -8.04
C ASP A 87 -13.05 -13.24 -8.01
N ALA A 88 -12.43 -13.10 -9.19
CA ALA A 88 -11.08 -12.54 -9.29
C ALA A 88 -11.01 -11.06 -8.90
N ASP A 89 -12.12 -10.33 -8.92
CA ASP A 89 -12.16 -8.88 -8.79
C ASP A 89 -12.97 -8.39 -7.59
N HIS A 90 -13.55 -9.29 -6.78
CA HIS A 90 -14.36 -8.94 -5.61
C HIS A 90 -13.97 -9.76 -4.38
N VAL A 91 -13.72 -9.05 -3.27
CA VAL A 91 -13.37 -9.64 -1.98
C VAL A 91 -14.27 -9.11 -0.89
N HIS A 92 -14.70 -10.03 -0.03
CA HIS A 92 -15.30 -9.74 1.25
C HIS A 92 -14.30 -10.06 2.35
N GLU A 93 -14.01 -9.06 3.18
CA GLU A 93 -13.16 -9.19 4.35
C GLU A 93 -14.03 -9.11 5.61
N THR A 94 -13.88 -10.09 6.50
CA THR A 94 -14.51 -10.08 7.82
C THR A 94 -13.44 -9.96 8.90
N GLY A 95 -13.61 -9.03 9.84
CA GLY A 95 -12.71 -8.91 11.00
C GLY A 95 -12.64 -10.22 11.80
N LEU A 96 -11.48 -10.55 12.38
CA LEU A 96 -11.28 -11.84 13.06
C LEU A 96 -12.28 -12.12 14.21
N ASP A 97 -12.79 -11.05 14.82
CA ASP A 97 -13.78 -11.07 15.90
C ASP A 97 -15.22 -10.76 15.42
N ASN A 98 -15.45 -10.68 14.11
CA ASN A 98 -16.68 -10.24 13.46
C ASN A 98 -17.09 -8.81 13.85
N SER A 99 -16.13 -7.95 14.20
CA SER A 99 -16.40 -6.54 14.52
C SER A 99 -16.68 -5.68 13.29
N TYR A 100 -16.26 -6.12 12.10
CA TYR A 100 -16.50 -5.44 10.84
C TYR A 100 -16.58 -6.40 9.65
N GLU A 101 -17.19 -5.88 8.58
CA GLU A 101 -17.18 -6.42 7.22
C GLU A 101 -16.71 -5.33 6.27
N GLU A 102 -15.84 -5.66 5.31
CA GLU A 102 -15.41 -4.78 4.22
C GLU A 102 -15.62 -5.44 2.87
N ASP A 103 -16.09 -4.64 1.92
CA ASP A 103 -16.21 -5.05 0.52
C ASP A 103 -15.15 -4.33 -0.31
N TRP A 104 -14.46 -5.10 -1.14
CA TRP A 104 -13.36 -4.63 -1.96
C TRP A 104 -13.58 -5.01 -3.42
N TYR A 105 -13.22 -4.10 -4.33
CA TYR A 105 -13.12 -4.39 -5.75
C TYR A 105 -11.69 -4.17 -6.26
N ARG A 106 -11.32 -4.94 -7.28
CA ARG A 106 -10.02 -4.81 -7.94
C ARG A 106 -10.06 -3.69 -8.96
N GLU A 107 -9.08 -2.79 -8.88
CA GLU A 107 -8.80 -1.82 -9.92
C GLU A 107 -7.86 -2.46 -10.98
N PRO A 108 -8.19 -2.36 -12.28
CA PRO A 108 -7.29 -2.77 -13.35
C PRO A 108 -5.91 -2.11 -13.21
N SER A 109 -4.91 -2.95 -12.95
CA SER A 109 -3.55 -2.51 -12.67
C SER A 109 -2.49 -3.33 -13.41
N GLY A 110 -2.80 -4.56 -13.78
CA GLY A 110 -1.81 -5.52 -14.30
C GLY A 110 -0.95 -6.10 -13.17
N ALA A 111 0.12 -6.80 -13.53
CA ALA A 111 0.98 -7.46 -12.56
C ALA A 111 1.67 -6.43 -11.64
N MET A 112 1.52 -6.64 -10.32
CA MET A 112 2.07 -5.78 -9.28
C MET A 112 3.45 -6.27 -8.86
N HIS A 113 4.47 -5.44 -9.06
CA HIS A 113 5.81 -5.69 -8.55
C HIS A 113 6.07 -4.86 -7.30
N GLY A 114 6.68 -5.44 -6.27
CA GLY A 114 6.94 -4.76 -5.01
C GLY A 114 8.40 -4.89 -4.62
N VAL A 115 9.02 -3.76 -4.27
CA VAL A 115 10.37 -3.70 -3.69
C VAL A 115 10.34 -3.02 -2.33
N ARG A 116 11.20 -3.50 -1.44
CA ARG A 116 11.49 -2.87 -0.15
C ARG A 116 12.86 -2.22 -0.27
N LEU A 117 13.00 -1.05 0.34
CA LEU A 117 14.20 -0.23 0.28
C LEU A 117 14.59 0.17 1.70
N GLU A 118 15.88 0.22 1.98
CA GLU A 118 16.42 0.59 3.28
C GLU A 118 17.44 1.72 3.14
N ASP A 119 17.38 2.68 4.04
CA ASP A 119 18.49 3.60 4.21
C ASP A 119 19.72 2.87 4.80
N GLN A 120 20.91 3.34 4.46
CA GLN A 120 22.15 2.74 4.96
C GLN A 120 22.61 3.31 6.31
N HIS A 121 22.06 4.45 6.73
CA HIS A 121 22.59 5.26 7.82
C HIS A 121 21.59 5.45 8.98
N ASN A 122 20.30 5.27 8.75
CA ASN A 122 19.23 5.35 9.74
C ASN A 122 18.20 4.23 9.55
N ASP A 123 17.14 4.28 10.36
CA ASP A 123 16.05 3.30 10.38
C ASP A 123 14.96 3.57 9.34
N GLN A 124 15.21 4.43 8.34
CA GLN A 124 14.22 4.67 7.30
C GLN A 124 14.07 3.46 6.39
N LEU A 125 12.81 3.14 6.15
CA LEU A 125 12.35 2.12 5.23
C LEU A 125 11.51 2.79 4.16
N ALA A 126 11.52 2.20 2.98
CA ALA A 126 10.56 2.52 1.95
C ALA A 126 10.04 1.28 1.25
N TYR A 127 8.83 1.38 0.72
CA TYR A 127 8.20 0.37 -0.12
C TYR A 127 7.75 1.04 -1.41
N LEU A 128 8.03 0.40 -2.53
CA LEU A 128 7.58 0.81 -3.86
C LEU A 128 6.84 -0.37 -4.49
N LEU A 129 5.55 -0.17 -4.75
CA LEU A 129 4.74 -1.12 -5.51
C LEU A 129 4.40 -0.48 -6.85
N ILE A 130 4.64 -1.18 -7.96
CA ILE A 130 4.53 -0.65 -9.31
C ILE A 130 3.92 -1.68 -10.26
N SER A 131 3.04 -1.20 -11.11
CA SER A 131 2.37 -1.94 -12.17
C SER A 131 2.45 -1.12 -13.48
N ASP A 132 1.65 -1.46 -14.49
CA ASP A 132 1.76 -0.77 -15.79
C ASP A 132 1.26 0.68 -15.71
N ASP A 133 0.16 0.90 -14.96
CA ASP A 133 -0.54 2.19 -14.87
C ASP A 133 -0.62 2.76 -13.44
N TRP A 134 -0.23 1.98 -12.42
CA TRP A 134 -0.29 2.39 -11.02
C TRP A 134 1.03 2.20 -10.29
N MET A 135 1.32 3.12 -9.39
CA MET A 135 2.48 3.04 -8.49
C MET A 135 2.12 3.59 -7.11
N ALA A 136 2.60 2.94 -6.05
CA ALA A 136 2.49 3.42 -4.68
C ALA A 136 3.89 3.50 -4.07
N TRP A 137 4.13 4.60 -3.35
CA TRP A 137 5.35 4.85 -2.60
C TRP A 137 5.02 5.08 -1.13
N ALA A 138 5.67 4.35 -0.24
CA ALA A 138 5.63 4.59 1.19
C ALA A 138 7.05 4.77 1.73
N CYS A 139 7.32 5.79 2.55
CA CYS A 139 8.65 6.05 3.12
C CYS A 139 8.52 6.62 4.52
N GLY A 140 9.22 6.04 5.50
CA GLY A 140 9.18 6.49 6.88
C GLY A 140 10.13 5.69 7.75
N SER A 141 9.97 5.74 9.08
CA SER A 141 10.68 4.87 10.01
C SER A 141 9.68 4.14 10.91
N PRO A 142 10.04 2.97 11.46
CA PRO A 142 9.20 2.29 12.45
C PRO A 142 8.93 3.14 13.70
N SER A 143 9.88 4.03 14.02
CA SER A 143 9.85 4.95 15.16
C SER A 143 9.04 6.24 14.88
N GLY A 144 8.57 6.44 13.65
CA GLY A 144 7.98 7.70 13.20
C GLY A 144 6.80 7.50 12.25
N ALA A 145 6.32 8.63 11.73
CA ALA A 145 5.27 8.64 10.73
C ALA A 145 5.87 8.39 9.34
N CYS A 146 5.10 7.73 8.47
CA CYS A 146 5.47 7.58 7.07
C CYS A 146 4.69 8.51 6.13
N GLU A 147 5.29 8.75 4.99
CA GLU A 147 4.72 9.41 3.83
C GLU A 147 4.20 8.33 2.91
N ILE A 148 2.97 8.45 2.41
CA ILE A 148 2.39 7.52 1.45
C ILE A 148 1.79 8.30 0.30
N THR A 149 2.13 7.93 -0.93
CA THR A 149 1.62 8.55 -2.15
C THR A 149 1.26 7.50 -3.18
N VAL A 150 0.06 7.63 -3.75
CA VAL A 150 -0.44 6.85 -4.88
C VAL A 150 -0.34 7.68 -6.14
N TYR A 151 0.20 7.06 -7.18
CA TYR A 151 0.41 7.65 -8.49
C TYR A 151 -0.33 6.86 -9.56
N ARG A 152 -0.76 7.59 -10.58
CA ARG A 152 -1.26 7.05 -11.84
C ARG A 152 -0.31 7.45 -12.98
N ARG A 153 -0.08 6.54 -13.92
CA ARG A 153 0.75 6.82 -15.09
C ARG A 153 0.02 7.76 -16.05
N GLU A 154 0.68 8.83 -16.44
CA GLU A 154 0.31 9.68 -17.57
C GLU A 154 1.51 9.79 -18.50
N GLN A 155 1.41 9.20 -19.70
CA GLN A 155 2.52 9.10 -20.66
C GLN A 155 3.76 8.42 -20.03
N GLN A 156 4.84 9.16 -19.80
CA GLN A 156 6.09 8.69 -19.21
C GLN A 156 6.30 9.21 -17.78
N GLN A 157 5.27 9.79 -17.16
CA GLN A 157 5.33 10.34 -15.83
C GLN A 157 4.32 9.67 -14.91
N TRP A 158 4.64 9.66 -13.62
CA TRP A 158 3.75 9.25 -12.55
C TRP A 158 3.18 10.50 -11.90
N ILE A 159 1.86 10.69 -12.02
CA ILE A 159 1.14 11.82 -11.44
C ILE A 159 0.54 11.37 -10.13
N ALA A 160 0.84 12.10 -9.05
CA ALA A 160 0.27 11.80 -7.75
C ALA A 160 -1.22 12.13 -7.73
N ILE A 161 -2.04 11.16 -7.33
CA ILE A 161 -3.50 11.30 -7.26
C ILE A 161 -4.04 11.19 -5.84
N ALA A 162 -3.26 10.62 -4.91
CA ALA A 162 -3.62 10.54 -3.50
C ALA A 162 -2.34 10.56 -2.64
N THR A 163 -2.37 11.28 -1.52
CA THR A 163 -1.26 11.34 -0.57
C THR A 163 -1.72 11.74 0.82
N ASN A 164 -1.05 11.24 1.85
CA ASN A 164 -1.22 11.71 3.22
C ASN A 164 -0.48 13.03 3.51
N LEU A 165 0.39 13.48 2.59
CA LEU A 165 1.12 14.73 2.74
C LEU A 165 0.18 15.94 2.63
N ALA A 166 0.51 17.01 3.36
CA ALA A 166 -0.21 18.28 3.30
C ALA A 166 0.11 19.08 2.02
N THR A 167 1.28 18.83 1.43
CA THR A 167 1.77 19.53 0.25
C THR A 167 1.60 18.65 -0.98
N PRO A 168 1.22 19.21 -2.15
CA PRO A 168 1.17 18.44 -3.39
C PRO A 168 2.50 17.77 -3.69
N THR A 169 2.45 16.51 -4.07
CA THR A 169 3.61 15.74 -4.52
C THR A 169 3.87 15.99 -6.00
N HIS A 170 5.14 16.05 -6.37
CA HIS A 170 5.54 16.28 -7.75
C HIS A 170 5.40 15.02 -8.60
N ALA A 171 5.21 15.22 -9.90
CA ALA A 171 5.31 14.15 -10.87
C ALA A 171 6.74 13.57 -10.86
N VAL A 172 6.85 12.25 -10.99
CA VAL A 172 8.14 11.55 -11.04
C VAL A 172 8.28 10.72 -12.31
N VAL A 173 9.51 10.48 -12.74
CA VAL A 173 9.84 9.63 -13.89
C VAL A 173 10.59 8.42 -13.36
N LEU A 174 10.01 7.23 -13.52
CA LEU A 174 10.60 5.96 -13.14
C LEU A 174 10.03 4.87 -14.05
N SER A 175 10.89 4.10 -14.73
CA SER A 175 10.41 3.01 -15.58
C SER A 175 10.17 1.74 -14.75
N LYS A 176 9.06 1.04 -15.02
CA LYS A 176 8.80 -0.27 -14.41
C LYS A 176 9.90 -1.28 -14.77
N GLU A 177 10.38 -1.24 -16.02
CA GLU A 177 11.47 -2.09 -16.50
C GLU A 177 12.77 -1.85 -15.74
N GLN A 178 13.05 -0.61 -15.34
CA GLN A 178 14.18 -0.29 -14.46
C GLN A 178 14.00 -0.91 -13.07
N VAL A 179 12.82 -0.77 -12.46
CA VAL A 179 12.54 -1.32 -11.12
C VAL A 179 12.65 -2.85 -11.13
N LEU A 180 12.15 -3.51 -12.18
CA LEU A 180 12.23 -4.98 -12.35
C LEU A 180 13.67 -5.51 -12.47
N GLN A 181 14.63 -4.66 -12.80
CA GLN A 181 16.04 -5.03 -12.93
C GLN A 181 16.80 -4.88 -11.60
N TRP A 182 16.25 -4.19 -10.61
CA TRP A 182 16.90 -3.98 -9.32
C TRP A 182 17.10 -5.30 -8.58
N GLN A 183 18.28 -5.47 -8.01
CA GLN A 183 18.67 -6.68 -7.29
C GLN A 183 18.90 -6.39 -5.82
N THR A 184 18.59 -7.37 -4.96
CA THR A 184 18.85 -7.28 -3.52
C THR A 184 20.32 -6.93 -3.25
N GLY A 185 20.54 -5.91 -2.42
CA GLY A 185 21.85 -5.37 -2.06
C GLY A 185 22.33 -4.23 -2.96
N GLU A 186 21.69 -3.96 -4.10
CA GLU A 186 22.03 -2.81 -4.94
C GLU A 186 21.69 -1.49 -4.25
N LEU A 187 22.49 -0.47 -4.57
CA LEU A 187 22.23 0.90 -4.16
C LEU A 187 21.62 1.68 -5.32
N ILE A 188 20.39 2.13 -5.14
CA ILE A 188 19.63 2.85 -6.16
C ILE A 188 19.20 4.23 -5.65
N GLU A 189 19.16 5.22 -6.53
CA GLU A 189 18.48 6.49 -6.24
C GLU A 189 17.04 6.41 -6.74
N VAL A 190 16.10 6.84 -5.90
CA VAL A 190 14.68 6.94 -6.26
C VAL A 190 14.28 8.40 -6.48
N PRO A 191 13.43 8.70 -7.48
CA PRO A 191 12.99 10.07 -7.73
C PRO A 191 12.07 10.62 -6.64
N MET A 192 11.45 9.75 -5.82
CA MET A 192 10.64 10.15 -4.67
C MET A 192 11.47 10.72 -3.51
N LYS A 193 12.77 10.38 -3.45
CA LYS A 193 13.74 10.85 -2.44
C LYS A 193 15.11 11.11 -3.10
N PRO A 194 15.23 12.18 -3.92
CA PRO A 194 16.42 12.44 -4.72
C PRO A 194 17.65 12.75 -3.86
N GLY A 195 18.84 12.40 -4.35
CA GLY A 195 20.12 12.68 -3.69
C GLY A 195 20.43 11.78 -2.50
N LYS A 196 19.70 10.67 -2.35
CA LYS A 196 19.87 9.69 -1.28
C LYS A 196 19.81 8.28 -1.87
N PRO A 197 20.89 7.47 -1.79
CA PRO A 197 20.85 6.08 -2.24
C PRO A 197 20.12 5.20 -1.22
N TRP A 198 19.40 4.20 -1.73
CA TRP A 198 18.66 3.20 -0.97
C TRP A 198 19.15 1.81 -1.32
N ARG A 199 19.28 0.95 -0.31
CA ARG A 199 19.58 -0.48 -0.51
C ARG A 199 18.28 -1.23 -0.81
N VAL A 200 18.26 -1.98 -1.91
CA VAL A 200 17.18 -2.92 -2.29
C VAL A 200 17.25 -4.20 -1.47
#